data_AF-A0AAV2ZFP2-F1
#
_entry.id   AF-A0AAV2ZFP2-F1
#
_cell.length_a   1.000
_cell.length_b   1.000
_cell.length_c   1.000
_cell.angle_alpha   90.00
_cell.angle_beta   90.00
_cell.angle_gamma   90.00
#
_symmetry.space_group_name_H-M   'P 1'
#
loop_
_entity.id
_entity.type
_entity.pdbx_description
1 polymer ?
#
loop_
_entity_poly.entity_id
_entity_poly.type
_entity_poly.pdbx_seq_one_letter_code
_entity_poly.pdbx_strand_id
1 'polypeptide(L)'
;MSFLCTGGSTSLKRLARRQRNGQQTEVPCPKFVKDYQRLMGGVDVHDQLRLQRYALQHSIRCQPYYKTLFFAQKRHVKAQAMTHVQFMPP
;
A
#
# COMPACT_ATOMS: atom_id res chain seq x y z
N MET A 1 6.84 4.72 -34.66
CA MET A 1 5.59 4.67 -33.86
C MET A 1 4.79 5.93 -34.13
N SER A 2 3.67 5.83 -34.83
CA SER A 2 2.74 6.94 -35.08
C SER A 2 1.71 7.01 -33.94
N PHE A 3 1.67 8.14 -33.23
CA PHE A 3 0.65 8.38 -32.21
C PHE A 3 -0.63 8.91 -32.88
N LEU A 4 -1.73 8.17 -32.74
CA LEU A 4 -3.04 8.57 -33.23
C LEU A 4 -3.70 9.45 -32.15
N CYS A 5 -3.44 10.75 -32.19
CA CYS A 5 -4.11 11.74 -31.35
C CYS A 5 -4.79 12.77 -32.25
N THR A 6 -6.12 12.72 -32.34
CA THR A 6 -6.91 13.68 -33.14
C THR A 6 -6.99 15.01 -32.40
N GLY A 7 -6.33 16.05 -32.92
CA GLY A 7 -6.32 17.41 -32.35
C GLY A 7 -5.20 17.72 -31.35
N GLY A 8 -4.27 16.79 -31.11
CA GLY A 8 -3.10 17.00 -30.23
C GLY A 8 -1.89 17.58 -30.98
N SER A 9 -1.20 18.54 -30.37
CA SER A 9 0.09 19.05 -30.89
C SER A 9 1.17 17.96 -30.85
N THR A 10 1.77 17.66 -32.01
CA THR A 10 2.89 16.73 -32.17
C THR A 10 4.24 17.32 -31.77
N SER A 11 4.26 18.56 -31.26
CA SER A 11 5.49 19.22 -30.83
C SER A 11 6.21 18.38 -29.77
N LEU A 12 7.47 18.07 -30.05
CA LEU A 12 8.33 17.28 -29.19
C LEU A 12 8.73 18.10 -27.95
N LYS A 13 8.43 17.57 -26.77
CA LYS A 13 8.94 18.03 -25.48
C LYS A 13 9.84 16.96 -24.87
N ARG A 14 10.89 17.39 -24.17
CA ARG A 14 11.68 16.48 -23.35
C ARG A 14 10.93 16.14 -22.06
N LEU A 15 10.85 14.84 -21.76
CA LEU A 15 10.32 14.28 -20.53
C LEU A 15 11.42 13.51 -19.79
N ALA A 16 11.56 13.76 -18.50
CA ALA A 16 12.38 12.94 -17.64
C ALA A 16 11.68 11.60 -17.40
N ARG A 17 12.23 10.53 -17.97
CA ARG A 17 11.76 9.15 -17.77
C ARG A 17 12.67 8.47 -16.76
N ARG A 18 12.09 7.87 -15.72
CA ARG A 18 12.84 7.07 -14.74
C ARG A 18 13.06 5.67 -15.29
N GLN A 19 14.31 5.24 -15.36
CA GLN A 19 14.70 3.89 -15.73
C GLN A 19 14.57 2.94 -14.53
N ARG A 20 14.60 1.63 -14.79
CA ARG A 20 14.49 0.59 -13.75
C ARG A 20 15.57 0.68 -12.67
N ASN A 21 16.75 1.18 -13.04
CA ASN A 21 17.88 1.45 -12.13
C ASN A 21 17.71 2.76 -11.30
N GLY A 22 16.58 3.46 -11.44
CA GLY A 22 16.29 4.70 -10.73
C GLY A 22 16.85 5.97 -11.38
N GLN A 23 17.71 5.86 -12.41
CA GLN A 23 18.24 7.03 -13.12
C GLN A 23 17.17 7.71 -13.96
N GLN A 24 17.24 9.05 -14.08
CA GLN A 24 16.35 9.81 -14.96
C GLN A 24 17.06 10.11 -16.28
N THR A 25 16.38 9.84 -17.40
CA THR A 25 16.86 10.14 -18.75
C THR A 25 15.86 11.03 -19.45
N GLU A 26 16.33 12.10 -20.08
CA GLU A 26 15.45 12.93 -20.92
C GLU A 26 15.16 12.23 -22.24
N VAL A 27 13.89 11.91 -22.47
CA VAL A 27 13.41 11.29 -23.70
C VAL A 27 12.54 12.30 -24.44
N PRO A 28 12.74 12.52 -25.75
CA PRO A 28 11.84 13.33 -26.55
C PRO A 28 10.49 12.61 -26.68
N CYS A 29 9.41 13.27 -26.26
CA CYS A 29 8.05 12.75 -26.40
C CYS A 29 7.10 13.85 -26.91
N PRO A 30 5.98 13.50 -27.57
CA PRO A 30 4.95 14.47 -27.90
C PRO A 30 4.34 15.13 -26.66
N LYS A 31 4.04 16.43 -26.74
CA LYS A 31 3.49 17.23 -25.62
C LYS A 31 2.24 16.60 -24.98
N PHE A 32 1.35 16.01 -25.77
CA PHE A 32 0.13 15.40 -25.24
C PHE A 32 0.42 14.20 -24.31
N VAL A 33 1.52 13.45 -24.53
CA VAL A 33 1.92 12.33 -23.66
C VAL A 33 2.34 12.85 -22.28
N LYS A 34 3.09 13.96 -22.25
CA LYS A 34 3.47 14.66 -21.01
C LYS A 34 2.25 15.12 -20.24
N ASP A 35 1.30 15.76 -20.93
CA ASP A 35 0.11 16.31 -20.30
C ASP A 35 -0.81 15.18 -19.81
N TYR A 36 -0.96 14.11 -20.59
CA TYR A 36 -1.68 12.89 -20.18
C TYR A 36 -1.04 12.26 -18.93
N GLN A 37 0.27 12.04 -18.92
CA GLN A 37 0.97 11.45 -17.78
C GLN A 37 0.82 12.31 -16.52
N ARG A 38 0.85 13.64 -16.66
CA ARG A 38 0.65 14.57 -15.53
C ARG A 38 -0.79 14.54 -14.99
N LEU A 39 -1.78 14.48 -15.87
CA LEU A 39 -3.20 14.48 -15.49
C LEU A 39 -3.64 13.11 -14.93
N MET A 40 -3.20 12.02 -15.54
CA MET A 40 -3.55 10.66 -15.13
C MET A 40 -2.73 10.14 -13.95
N GLY A 41 -1.53 10.68 -13.71
CA GLY A 41 -0.69 10.28 -12.58
C GLY A 41 -1.24 10.67 -11.20
N GLY A 42 -2.19 11.60 -11.12
CA GLY A 42 -2.77 12.04 -9.84
C GLY A 42 -3.74 11.04 -9.21
N VAL A 43 -4.47 10.28 -10.03
CA VAL A 43 -5.49 9.32 -9.56
C VAL A 43 -4.85 8.17 -8.80
N ASP A 44 -3.75 7.61 -9.33
CA ASP A 44 -3.02 6.50 -8.75
C ASP A 44 -2.38 6.87 -7.40
N VAL A 45 -1.79 8.06 -7.29
CA VAL A 45 -1.22 8.55 -6.01
C VAL A 45 -2.30 8.73 -4.94
N HIS A 46 -3.45 9.29 -5.30
CA HIS A 46 -4.56 9.46 -4.36
C HIS A 46 -5.11 8.09 -3.90
N ASP A 47 -5.25 7.13 -4.81
CA ASP A 47 -5.73 5.79 -4.46
C ASP A 47 -4.71 5.04 -3.57
N GLN A 48 -3.41 5.13 -3.87
CA GLN A 48 -2.35 4.58 -3.02
C GLN A 48 -2.37 5.16 -1.61
N LEU A 49 -2.50 6.49 -1.46
CA LEU A 49 -2.59 7.14 -0.16
C LEU A 49 -3.86 6.72 0.58
N ARG A 50 -4.98 6.57 -0.13
CA ARG A 50 -6.24 6.10 0.44
C ARG A 50 -6.13 4.67 0.98
N LEU A 51 -5.52 3.76 0.20
CA LEU A 51 -5.27 2.38 0.60
C LEU A 51 -4.31 2.29 1.81
N GLN A 52 -3.22 3.06 1.81
CA GLN A 52 -2.30 3.13 2.95
C GLN A 52 -3.02 3.60 4.22
N ARG A 53 -3.87 4.63 4.11
CA ARG A 53 -4.65 5.12 5.25
C ARG A 53 -5.59 4.05 5.80
N TYR A 54 -6.28 3.29 4.93
CA TYR A 54 -7.15 2.20 5.38
C TYR A 54 -6.38 1.07 6.04
N ALA A 55 -5.21 0.70 5.52
CA ALA A 55 -4.35 -0.31 6.13
C ALA A 55 -3.91 0.10 7.55
N LEU A 56 -3.50 1.36 7.72
CA LEU A 56 -3.13 1.90 9.04
C LEU A 56 -4.33 1.93 9.99
N GLN A 57 -5.48 2.43 9.54
CA GLN A 57 -6.69 2.46 10.35
C GLN A 57 -7.13 1.07 10.81
N HIS A 58 -7.04 0.07 9.92
CA HIS A 58 -7.34 -1.32 10.24
C HIS A 58 -6.34 -1.87 11.27
N SER A 59 -5.05 -1.61 11.09
CA SER A 59 -4.01 -2.07 12.04
C SER A 59 -4.23 -1.53 13.46
N ILE A 60 -4.59 -0.24 13.59
CA ILE A 60 -4.85 0.41 14.87
C ILE A 60 -6.11 -0.17 15.52
N ARG A 61 -7.17 -0.41 14.74
CA ARG A 61 -8.42 -1.00 15.24
C ARG A 61 -8.25 -2.44 15.70
N CYS A 62 -7.46 -3.25 15.00
CA CYS A 62 -7.27 -4.67 15.30
C CYS A 62 -6.22 -4.92 16.40
N GLN A 63 -5.30 -3.98 16.65
CA GLN A 63 -4.25 -4.10 17.67
C GLN A 63 -4.75 -4.46 19.07
N PRO A 64 -5.77 -3.79 19.65
CA PRO A 64 -6.27 -4.14 20.97
C PRO A 64 -6.93 -5.53 21.01
N TYR A 65 -7.61 -5.94 19.93
CA TYR A 65 -8.29 -7.24 19.84
C TYR A 65 -7.31 -8.42 19.92
N TYR A 66 -6.19 -8.35 19.20
CA TYR A 66 -5.19 -9.43 19.28
C TYR A 66 -4.49 -9.48 20.64
N LYS A 67 -4.28 -8.34 21.29
CA LYS A 67 -3.72 -8.30 22.65
C LYS A 67 -4.67 -8.93 23.66
N THR A 68 -5.95 -8.59 23.62
CA THR A 68 -6.94 -9.17 24.54
C THR A 68 -7.09 -10.66 24.32
N LEU A 69 -7.13 -11.13 23.07
CA LEU A 69 -7.18 -12.55 22.73
C LEU A 69 -5.97 -13.31 23.30
N PHE A 70 -4.76 -12.78 23.12
CA PHE A 70 -3.53 -13.38 23.65
C PHE A 70 -3.54 -13.50 25.18
N PHE A 71 -3.95 -12.45 25.88
CA PHE A 71 -4.06 -12.49 27.35
C PHE A 71 -5.18 -13.40 27.84
N ALA A 72 -6.33 -13.44 27.13
CA ALA A 72 -7.41 -14.35 27.44
C ALA A 72 -6.94 -15.81 27.33
N GLN A 73 -6.23 -16.16 26.24
CA GLN A 73 -5.68 -17.50 26.05
C GLN A 73 -4.68 -17.88 27.16
N LYS A 74 -3.77 -16.98 27.54
CA LYS A 74 -2.85 -17.23 28.67
C LYS A 74 -3.58 -17.48 30.00
N ARG A 75 -4.67 -16.75 30.27
CA ARG A 75 -5.49 -16.96 31.48
C ARG A 75 -6.18 -18.32 31.46
N HIS A 76 -6.74 -18.73 30.32
CA HIS A 76 -7.37 -20.05 30.17
C HIS A 76 -6.37 -21.18 30.39
N VAL A 77 -5.19 -21.13 29.75
CA VAL A 77 -4.14 -22.15 29.92
C VAL A 77 -3.67 -22.24 31.37
N LYS A 78 -3.49 -21.10 32.05
CA LYS A 78 -3.11 -21.08 33.47
C LYS A 78 -4.20 -21.66 34.38
N ALA A 79 -5.47 -21.37 34.10
CA ALA A 79 -6.60 -21.91 34.86
C ALA A 79 -6.69 -23.44 34.73
N GLN A 80 -6.49 -23.98 33.53
CA GLN A 80 -6.46 -25.43 33.28
C GLN A 80 -5.30 -26.12 34.02
N ALA A 81 -4.12 -25.49 34.05
CA ALA A 81 -2.98 -26.01 34.80
C ALA A 81 -3.24 -26.01 36.33
N MET A 82 -3.89 -24.97 36.87
CA MET A 82 -4.25 -24.91 38.30
C MET A 82 -5.28 -25.95 38.70
N THR A 83 -6.29 -26.22 37.87
CA THR A 83 -7.27 -27.28 38.14
C THR A 83 -6.66 -28.67 38.08
N HIS A 84 -5.67 -28.90 37.22
CA HIS A 84 -5.02 -30.22 37.10
C HIS A 84 -4.08 -30.53 38.27
N VAL A 85 -3.52 -29.52 38.94
CA VAL A 85 -2.68 -29.67 40.14
C VAL A 85 -3.51 -29.94 41.41
N GLN A 86 -4.73 -29.40 41.49
CA GLN A 86 -5.62 -29.64 42.64
C GLN A 86 -6.25 -31.04 42.68
N PHE A 87 -6.25 -31.77 41.55
CA PHE A 87 -6.82 -33.12 41.43
C PHE A 87 -5.76 -34.24 41.34
N MET A 88 -4.49 -33.94 41.63
CA MET A 88 -3.43 -34.96 41.65
C MET A 88 -3.40 -35.66 43.02
N PRO A 89 -3.66 -36.98 43.11
CA PRO A 89 -3.62 -37.71 44.38
C PRO A 89 -2.18 -37.82 44.92
N PRO A 90 -2.02 -37.96 46.26
CA PRO A 90 -0.72 -37.98 46.92
C PRO A 90 0.15 -39.20 46.56
#